data_AF-A0A5C6XGM4-F1
#
_entry.id   AF-A0A5C6XGM4-F1
#
_cell.length_a   1.000
_cell.length_b   1.000
_cell.length_c   1.000
_cell.angle_alpha   90.00
_cell.angle_beta   90.00
_cell.angle_gamma   90.00
#
_symmetry.space_group_name_H-M   'P 1'
#
loop_
_entity.id
_entity.type
_entity.pdbx_description
1 polymer ?
#
loop_
_entity_poly.entity_id
_entity_poly.type
_entity_poly.pdbx_seq_one_letter_code
_entity_poly.pdbx_strand_id
1 'polypeptide(L)' 'MNKAVFYISAIISILLLVNIFQILTNDFERLTEYGFGYLIGKVILFVIFLTFLLLTKKSILKDKETE' A
#
# COMPACT_ATOMS: atom_id res chain seq x y z
N MET A 1 -16.60 -9.40 -1.08
CA MET A 1 -15.59 -9.26 -0.01
C MET A 1 -16.07 -8.19 0.96
N ASN A 2 -15.89 -8.35 2.28
CA ASN A 2 -16.35 -7.32 3.22
C ASN A 2 -15.74 -5.97 2.85
N LYS A 3 -16.58 -4.95 2.62
CA LYS A 3 -16.17 -3.58 2.26
C LYS A 3 -15.07 -3.06 3.21
N ALA A 4 -15.09 -3.50 4.47
CA ALA A 4 -14.05 -3.28 5.46
C ALA A 4 -12.63 -3.65 5.00
N VAL A 5 -12.43 -4.80 4.36
CA VAL A 5 -11.09 -5.24 3.92
C VAL A 5 -10.52 -4.31 2.86
N PHE A 6 -11.36 -3.81 1.95
CA PHE A 6 -10.95 -2.82 0.95
C PHE A 6 -10.54 -1.50 1.59
N TYR A 7 -11.38 -0.95 2.48
CA TYR A 7 -11.08 0.32 3.15
C TYR A 7 -9.83 0.23 4.05
N ILE A 8 -9.66 -0.87 4.80
CA ILE A 8 -8.46 -1.09 5.62
C ILE A 8 -7.22 -1.19 4.71
N SER A 9 -7.29 -1.97 3.63
CA SER A 9 -6.18 -2.10 2.68
C SER A 9 -5.82 -0.76 2.02
N ALA A 10 -6.82 0.07 1.71
CA ALA A 10 -6.63 1.41 1.16
C ALA A 10 -5.88 2.34 2.13
N ILE A 11 -6.32 2.37 3.39
CA ILE A 11 -5.69 3.20 4.43
C ILE A 11 -4.24 2.76 4.65
N ILE A 12 -3.99 1.45 4.78
CA ILE A 12 -2.63 0.91 4.97
C ILE A 12 -1.73 1.26 3.77
N SER A 13 -2.25 1.15 2.55
CA SER A 13 -1.51 1.47 1.33
C SER A 13 -1.10 2.95 1.31
N ILE A 14 -1.99 3.87 1.69
CA ILE A 14 -1.69 5.32 1.77
C ILE A 14 -0.62 5.59 2.85
N LEU A 15 -0.74 4.98 4.04
CA LEU A 15 0.24 5.15 5.12
C LEU A 15 1.64 4.68 4.70
N LEU A 16 1.72 3.54 4.01
CA LEU A 16 2.97 3.01 3.46
C LEU A 16 3.56 3.95 2.41
N LEU A 17 2.73 4.50 1.51
CA LEU A 17 3.17 5.43 0.48
C LEU A 17 3.81 6.69 1.09
N VAL A 18 3.14 7.30 2.08
CA VAL A 18 3.66 8.49 2.78
C VAL A 18 4.99 8.18 3.47
N ASN A 19 5.08 7.01 4.12
CA ASN A 19 6.32 6.59 4.77
C ASN A 19 7.47 6.38 3.78
N ILE A 20 7.21 5.71 2.66
CA ILE A 20 8.20 5.49 1.61
C ILE A 20 8.65 6.83 1.04
N PHE A 21 7.71 7.75 0.79
CA PHE A 21 8.01 9.06 0.26
C PHE A 21 8.85 9.91 1.23
N GLN A 22 8.53 9.89 2.53
CA GLN A 22 9.35 10.56 3.55
C GLN A 22 10.77 10.00 3.59
N ILE A 23 10.94 8.68 3.54
CA ILE A 23 12.26 8.06 3.53
C ILE A 23 13.05 8.48 2.28
N LEU A 24 12.42 8.45 1.11
CA LEU A 24 13.05 8.81 -0.17
C LEU A 24 13.42 10.30 -0.26
N THR A 25 12.73 11.19 0.46
CA THR A 25 12.95 12.65 0.37
C THR A 25 13.79 13.21 1.49
N ASN A 26 13.58 12.76 2.73
CA ASN A 26 14.21 13.33 3.91
C ASN A 26 15.40 12.50 4.43
N ASP A 27 15.36 11.18 4.22
CA ASP A 27 16.31 10.25 4.85
C ASP A 27 17.17 9.49 3.83
N PHE A 28 17.03 9.74 2.53
CA PHE A 28 17.71 8.99 1.48
C PHE A 28 19.24 9.05 1.60
N GLU A 29 19.80 10.22 1.91
CA GLU A 29 21.24 10.39 2.11
C GLU A 29 21.76 9.67 3.38
N ARG A 30 20.87 9.29 4.29
CA ARG A 30 21.19 8.59 5.55
C ARG A 30 20.88 7.10 5.49
N LEU A 31 20.47 6.58 4.33
CA LEU A 31 20.15 5.16 4.18
C LEU A 31 21.44 4.32 4.22
N THR A 32 21.60 3.59 5.31
CA THR A 32 22.57 2.49 5.39
C THR A 32 22.05 1.28 4.62
N GLU A 33 22.90 0.26 4.41
CA GLU A 33 22.52 -1.00 3.78
C GLU A 33 21.28 -1.64 4.42
N TYR A 34 21.21 -1.64 5.76
CA TYR A 34 20.03 -2.08 6.51
C TYR A 34 18.80 -1.17 6.29
N GLY A 35 19.02 0.14 6.12
CA GLY A 35 17.98 1.11 5.78
C GLY A 35 17.35 0.82 4.42
N PHE A 36 18.15 0.43 3.43
CA PHE A 36 17.64 -0.05 2.14
C PHE A 36 16.83 -1.33 2.27
N GLY A 37 17.28 -2.30 3.09
CA GLY A 37 16.50 -3.51 3.37
C GLY A 37 15.12 -3.21 3.98
N TYR A 38 15.06 -2.28 4.94
CA TYR A 38 13.81 -1.81 5.52
C TYR A 38 12.89 -1.11 4.51
N LEU A 39 13.46 -0.23 3.67
CA LEU A 39 12.72 0.45 2.61
C LEU A 39 12.15 -0.55 1.60
N ILE A 40 12.95 -1.53 1.16
CA ILE A 40 12.53 -2.59 0.25
C ILE A 40 11.38 -3.40 0.87
N GLY A 41 11.49 -3.76 2.15
CA GLY A 41 10.41 -4.45 2.88
C GLY A 41 9.10 -3.65 2.88
N LYS A 42 9.17 -2.33 3.10
CA LYS A 42 8.00 -1.43 3.00
C LYS A 42 7.43 -1.37 1.59
N VAL A 43 8.28 -1.31 0.56
CA VAL A 43 7.86 -1.29 -0.85
C VAL A 43 7.16 -2.61 -1.21
N ILE A 44 7.70 -3.76 -0.82
CA ILE A 44 7.06 -5.06 -1.03
C ILE A 44 5.69 -5.11 -0.36
N LEU A 45 5.62 -4.67 0.91
CA LEU A 45 4.36 -4.63 1.66
C LEU A 45 3.33 -3.70 0.98
N PHE A 46 3.78 -2.56 0.47
CA PHE A 46 2.94 -1.63 -0.29
C PHE A 46 2.38 -2.28 -1.55
N VAL A 47 3.21 -2.98 -2.34
CA VAL A 47 2.77 -3.68 -3.56
C VAL A 47 1.74 -4.78 -3.25
N ILE A 48 1.91 -5.51 -2.13
CA ILE A 48 0.94 -6.53 -1.70
C ILE A 48 -0.42 -5.89 -1.39
N PHE A 49 -0.46 -4.84 -0.57
CA PHE A 49 -1.72 -4.15 -0.25
C PHE A 49 -2.34 -3.47 -1.45
N LEU A 50 -1.52 -2.92 -2.36
CA LEU A 50 -1.99 -2.33 -3.60
C LEU A 50 -2.61 -3.39 -4.53
N THR A 51 -1.99 -4.57 -4.62
CA THR A 51 -2.54 -5.69 -5.39
C THR A 51 -3.88 -6.14 -4.82
N PHE A 52 -3.99 -6.28 -3.50
CA PHE A 52 -5.26 -6.58 -2.84
C PHE A 52 -6.31 -5.52 -3.14
N LEU A 53 -5.95 -4.23 -3.09
CA LEU A 53 -6.84 -3.10 -3.42
C LEU A 53 -7.39 -3.20 -4.86
N LEU A 54 -6.52 -3.49 -5.83
CA LEU A 54 -6.91 -3.61 -7.23
C LEU A 54 -7.83 -4.81 -7.49
N LEU A 55 -7.51 -5.96 -6.90
CA LEU A 55 -8.35 -7.16 -7.01
C LEU A 55 -9.72 -6.98 -6.36
N THR A 56 -9.77 -6.31 -5.20
CA THR A 56 -11.03 -6.02 -4.50
C THR A 56 -11.87 -4.94 -5.15
N LYS A 57 -11.26 -3.94 -5.79
CA LYS A 57 -11.97 -2.89 -6.53
C LYS A 57 -12.95 -3.48 -7.55
N LYS A 58 -12.51 -4.49 -8.31
CA LYS A 58 -13.35 -5.18 -9.31
C LYS A 58 -14.55 -5.89 -8.68
N SER A 59 -14.38 -6.47 -7.49
CA SER A 59 -15.47 -7.12 -6.76
C SER A 59 -16.50 -6.14 -6.21
N ILE A 60 -16.10 -4.92 -5.83
CA ILE A 60 -17.01 -3.90 -5.28
C ILE A 60 -17.77 -3.18 -6.39
N LEU A 61 -17.12 -2.90 -7.53
CA LEU A 61 -17.76 -2.24 -8.67
C LEU A 61 -18.85 -3.11 -9.30
N LYS A 62 -18.64 -4.43 -9.37
CA LYS A 62 -19.64 -5.37 -9.89
C LYS A 62 -20.92 -5.41 -9.02
N ASP A 63 -20.76 -5.24 -7.71
CA ASP A 63 -21.88 -5.18 -6.76
C ASP A 63 -22.75 -3.93 -7.01
N LYS A 64 -22.14 -2.82 -7.44
CA LYS A 64 -22.85 -1.56 -7.74
C LYS A 64 -23.57 -1.52 -9.09
N GLU A 65 -23.24 -2.41 -10.04
CA GLU A 65 -23.93 -2.49 -11.33
C GLU A 65 -25.19 -3.37 -11.28
N THR A 66 -25.42 -4.07 -10.18
CA THR A 66 -26.54 -5.03 -10.03
C THR A 66 -27.64 -4.56 -9.06
N GLU A 67 -27.48 -3.37 -8.45
CA GLU A 67 -28.51 -2.66 -7.67
C GLU A 67 -29.19 -1.59 -8.54
#